data_AF-A0A7Z1AW40-F1
#
_entry.id   AF-A0A7Z1AW40-F1
#
_cell.length_a   1.000
_cell.length_b   1.000
_cell.length_c   1.000
_cell.angle_alpha   90.00
_cell.angle_beta   90.00
_cell.angle_gamma   90.00
#
_symmetry.space_group_name_H-M   'P 1'
#
loop_
_entity.id
_entity.type
_entity.pdbx_description
1 polymer ?
#
loop_
_entity_poly.entity_id
_entity_poly.type
_entity_poly.pdbx_seq_one_letter_code
_entity_poly.pdbx_strand_id
1 'polypeptide(L)' 'MISADLRWRRSSHSGDTDCVEVADNLHAVRDSKNPGDSLTVDIGRLLDVVKAGRLDH' A
#
# COMPACT_ATOMS: atom_id res chain seq x y z
N MET A 1 1.25 4.04 25.42
CA MET A 1 0.45 4.17 24.19
C MET A 1 1.28 3.56 23.08
N ILE A 2 1.11 2.27 22.81
CA ILE A 2 1.82 1.62 21.71
C ILE A 2 0.98 1.96 20.48
N SER A 3 1.39 2.99 19.73
CA SER A 3 0.99 3.08 18.33
C SER A 3 1.46 1.78 17.71
N ALA A 4 0.55 0.97 17.17
CA ALA A 4 0.98 -0.19 16.42
C ALA A 4 1.79 0.34 15.24
N ASP A 5 3.13 0.26 15.34
CA ASP A 5 4.02 0.65 14.26
C ASP A 5 3.77 -0.31 13.10
N LEU A 6 2.90 0.12 12.17
CA LEU A 6 2.65 -0.60 10.94
C LEU A 6 3.97 -0.76 10.19
N ARG A 7 4.31 -2.00 9.82
CA ARG A 7 5.50 -2.24 9.01
C ARG A 7 5.15 -2.02 7.56
N TRP A 8 5.91 -1.15 6.91
CA TRP A 8 5.70 -0.81 5.51
C TRP A 8 6.60 -1.66 4.63
N ARG A 9 6.01 -2.26 3.60
CA ARG A 9 6.72 -3.06 2.61
C ARG A 9 6.76 -2.34 1.27
N ARG A 10 7.97 -2.03 0.82
CA ARG A 10 8.26 -1.58 -0.54
C ARG A 10 8.44 -2.75 -1.51
N SER A 11 8.27 -2.49 -2.81
CA SER A 11 8.63 -3.44 -3.85
C SER A 11 10.15 -3.61 -3.95
N SER A 12 10.62 -4.83 -4.19
CA SER A 12 12.03 -5.13 -4.51
C SER A 12 12.47 -4.57 -5.87
N HIS A 13 11.51 -4.17 -6.71
CA HIS A 13 11.77 -3.57 -8.02
C HIS A 13 11.83 -2.03 -7.98
N SER A 14 11.65 -1.41 -6.81
CA SER A 14 11.69 0.04 -6.64
C SER A 14 13.07 0.55 -6.19
N GLY A 15 13.54 1.64 -6.79
CA GLY A 15 14.70 2.42 -6.32
C GLY A 15 14.37 3.31 -5.10
N ASP A 16 15.39 3.91 -4.47
CA ASP A 16 15.35 4.41 -3.07
C ASP A 16 14.05 5.11 -2.61
N THR A 17 13.55 6.15 -3.28
CA THR A 17 12.46 6.99 -2.73
C THR A 17 11.29 7.28 -3.68
N ASP A 18 11.11 6.48 -4.74
CA ASP A 18 10.03 6.66 -5.71
C ASP A 18 9.09 5.44 -5.72
N CYS A 19 8.46 5.11 -4.60
CA CYS A 19 7.63 3.92 -4.51
C CYS A 19 6.39 4.03 -3.64
N VAL A 20 5.37 3.27 -4.01
CA VAL A 20 4.22 2.97 -3.16
C VAL A 20 4.60 1.84 -2.20
N GLU A 21 4.27 2.01 -0.93
CA GLU A 21 4.45 1.01 0.11
C GLU A 21 3.09 0.48 0.57
N VAL A 22 3.05 -0.79 0.94
CA VAL A 22 1.85 -1.45 1.47
C VAL A 22 2.09 -1.80 2.93
N ALA A 23 1.10 -1.51 3.79
CA ALA A 23 1.15 -1.93 5.18
C ALA A 23 1.08 -3.46 5.29
N ASP A 24 1.81 -4.04 6.24
CA ASP A 24 1.86 -5.48 6.48
C ASP A 24 0.50 -6.11 6.83
N ASN A 25 -0.41 -5.34 7.40
CA ASN A 25 -1.79 -5.74 7.64
C ASN A 25 -2.71 -5.69 6.41
N LEU A 26 -2.21 -5.23 5.26
CA LEU A 26 -2.96 -5.13 4.00
C LEU A 26 -4.19 -4.19 4.04
N HIS A 27 -4.20 -3.22 4.96
CA HIS A 27 -5.30 -2.25 5.11
C HIS A 27 -4.92 -0.81 4.78
N ALA A 28 -3.68 -0.56 4.34
CA ALA A 28 -3.23 0.78 3.97
C ALA A 28 -2.15 0.77 2.89
N VAL A 29 -2.13 1.83 2.08
CA VAL A 29 -1.04 2.17 1.17
C VAL A 29 -0.55 3.58 1.44
N ARG A 30 0.72 3.84 1.18
CA ARG A 30 1.27 5.19 1.22
C ARG A 30 2.30 5.40 0.14
N ASP A 31 2.58 6.67 -0.13
CA ASP A 31 3.72 7.07 -0.96
C ASP A 31 4.96 7.22 -0.07
N SER A 32 6.09 6.62 -0.44
CA SER A 32 7.32 6.67 0.36
C SER A 32 7.90 8.09 0.49
N LYS A 33 7.55 9.01 -0.42
CA LYS A 33 7.94 10.42 -0.37
C LYS A 33 7.14 11.20 0.67
N ASN A 34 5.97 10.70 1.04
CA ASN A 34 5.09 11.33 2.00
C ASN A 34 4.63 10.33 3.07
N PRO A 35 5.54 9.87 3.94
CA PRO A 35 5.29 8.77 4.87
C PRO A 35 4.25 9.09 5.96
N GLY A 36 3.87 10.37 6.12
CA GLY A 36 2.85 10.82 7.05
C GLY A 36 1.41 10.62 6.55
N ASP A 37 1.22 10.51 5.22
CA ASP A 37 -0.10 10.37 4.62
C ASP A 37 -0.29 8.93 4.09
N SER A 38 -1.38 8.30 4.49
CA SER A 38 -1.74 6.96 4.03
C SER A 38 -3.20 6.88 3.64
N LEU A 39 -3.49 6.09 2.61
CA LEU A 39 -4.83 5.74 2.20
C LEU A 39 -5.24 4.43 2.84
N THR A 40 -6.35 4.43 3.58
CA THR A 40 -6.97 3.20 4.08
C THR A 40 -7.67 2.49 2.92
N VAL A 41 -7.30 1.24 2.67
CA VAL A 41 -7.83 0.44 1.56
C VAL A 41 -7.75 -1.03 1.91
N ASP A 42 -8.79 -1.80 1.59
CA ASP A 42 -8.73 -3.26 1.63
C ASP A 42 -7.99 -3.75 0.39
N ILE A 43 -6.73 -4.17 0.57
CA ILE A 43 -5.88 -4.62 -0.53
C ILE A 43 -6.39 -5.93 -1.12
N GLY A 44 -6.93 -6.85 -0.31
CA GLY A 44 -7.48 -8.10 -0.81
C GLY A 44 -8.62 -7.83 -1.78
N ARG A 45 -9.56 -6.97 -1.36
CA ARG A 45 -10.68 -6.56 -2.20
C ARG A 45 -10.21 -5.83 -3.47
N LEU A 46 -9.22 -4.94 -3.35
CA LEU A 46 -8.66 -4.22 -4.49
C LEU A 46 -8.10 -5.20 -5.53
N LEU A 47 -7.32 -6.20 -5.10
CA LEU A 47 -6.78 -7.22 -5.99
C LEU A 47 -7.88 -8.03 -6.69
N ASP A 48 -8.97 -8.36 -5.99
CA ASP A 48 -10.10 -9.06 -6.61
C ASP A 48 -10.78 -8.22 -7.70
N VAL A 49 -10.94 -6.91 -7.48
CA VAL A 49 -11.51 -5.99 -8.49
C VAL A 49 -10.56 -5.87 -9.69
N VAL A 50 -9.26 -5.68 -9.45
CA VAL A 50 -8.24 -5.58 -10.51
C VAL A 50 -8.19 -6.86 -11.34
N LYS A 51 -8.08 -8.03 -10.69
CA LYS A 51 -8.01 -9.33 -11.38
C LYS A 51 -9.28 -9.66 -12.17
N ALA A 52 -10.42 -9.12 -11.76
CA ALA A 52 -11.67 -9.24 -12.50
C ALA A 52 -11.76 -8.28 -13.72
N GLY A 53 -10.71 -7.52 -14.02
CA GLY A 53 -10.65 -6.56 -15.12
C GLY A 53 -11.59 -5.36 -14.95
N ARG A 54 -12.04 -5.10 -13.72
CA ARG A 54 -13.08 -4.08 -13.45
C ARG A 54 -12.53 -2.66 -13.38
N LEU A 55 -11.21 -2.49 -13.49
CA LEU A 55 -10.54 -1.19 -13.55
C LEU A 55 -9.84 -0.94 -14.90
N ASP A 56 -10.03 -1.83 -15.88
CA ASP A 56 -9.45 -1.75 -17.22
C ASP A 56 -10.30 -0.82 -18.11
N HIS A 57 -10.39 0.45 -17.72
CA HIS A 57 -11.12 1.49 -18.46
C HIS A 57 -10.42 1.89 -19.77
#